data_AF-A0A9C9N4N1-F1
#
_entry.id   AF-A0A9C9N4N1-F1
#
_cell.length_a   1.000
_cell.length_b   1.000
_cell.length_c   1.000
_cell.angle_alpha   90.00
_cell.angle_beta   90.00
_cell.angle_gamma   90.00
#
_symmetry.space_group_name_H-M   'P 1'
#
loop_
_entity.id
_entity.type
_entity.pdbx_description
1 polymer ?
#
loop_
_entity_poly.entity_id
_entity_poly.type
_entity_poly.pdbx_seq_one_letter_code
_entity_poly.pdbx_strand_id
1 'polypeptide(L)'
;MRSNALRFWSLLLVGILALVGLGLLMAFLGREPGASRPIATTPEPTPVSTSDLADPIVAHVNGQPIRRSAWSQAHLLDQVMNRIAGQPPPTADETLQRLINEALLLEAFPPPREPQREEIEAQITALENAWGVDDDTVSAALKDAQLTRTAFEQAITHLIQVQESLEALQAQGHAATTWLETQRASAEILLTEDTQASAAQLPIVQPPAQTQSTPPETPVNTPPPSPSPAPPTVATAVSPTDPAPAPQTPALLEIAPDFSLPQAGSDNSFNLATQLSTGPVVLIFFQRCG
;
A
#
# COMPACT_ATOMS: atom_id res chain seq x y z
N MET A 1 1.25 -2.21 -19.83
CA MET A 1 1.29 -2.66 -18.42
C MET A 1 1.81 -1.54 -17.50
N ARG A 2 1.07 -0.43 -17.36
CA ARG A 2 1.34 0.59 -16.31
C ARG A 2 0.07 0.94 -15.50
N SER A 3 -1.05 0.29 -15.77
CA SER A 3 -2.38 0.67 -15.28
C SER A 3 -2.84 -0.02 -13.99
N ASN A 4 -2.13 -1.04 -13.49
CA ASN A 4 -2.45 -1.65 -12.18
C ASN A 4 -1.76 -0.95 -11.00
N ALA A 5 -0.56 -0.40 -11.20
CA ALA A 5 0.12 0.44 -10.19
C ALA A 5 -0.65 1.74 -9.88
N LEU A 6 -1.36 2.29 -10.87
CA LEU A 6 -2.15 3.53 -10.73
C LEU A 6 -3.44 3.35 -9.92
N ARG A 7 -4.08 2.18 -9.96
CA ARG A 7 -5.32 1.91 -9.20
C ARG A 7 -5.06 1.70 -7.71
N PHE A 8 -3.89 1.15 -7.38
CA PHE A 8 -3.48 0.98 -5.99
C PHE A 8 -3.09 2.32 -5.34
N TRP A 9 -2.43 3.22 -6.09
CA TRP A 9 -2.16 4.59 -5.63
C TRP A 9 -3.43 5.42 -5.39
N SER A 10 -4.48 5.16 -6.17
CA SER A 10 -5.76 5.87 -6.05
C SER A 10 -6.53 5.50 -4.78
N LEU A 11 -6.40 4.26 -4.27
CA LEU A 11 -7.05 3.85 -3.01
C LEU A 11 -6.28 4.32 -1.77
N LEU A 12 -4.95 4.47 -1.86
CA LEU A 12 -4.13 5.03 -0.78
C LEU A 12 -4.35 6.56 -0.66
N LEU A 13 -4.58 7.27 -1.78
CA LEU A 13 -4.95 8.70 -1.80
C LEU A 13 -6.36 8.99 -1.24
N VAL A 14 -7.34 8.10 -1.44
CA VAL A 14 -8.72 8.31 -0.95
C VAL A 14 -8.83 8.10 0.56
N GLY A 15 -8.01 7.22 1.16
CA GLY A 15 -7.92 7.08 2.62
C GLY A 15 -7.26 8.29 3.29
N ILE A 16 -6.27 8.91 2.65
CA ILE A 16 -5.54 10.08 3.16
C ILE A 16 -6.40 11.36 3.11
N LEU A 17 -7.24 11.54 2.09
CA LEU A 17 -8.04 12.76 1.93
C LEU A 17 -9.10 12.99 3.03
N ALA A 18 -9.55 11.94 3.73
CA ALA A 18 -10.53 12.07 4.81
C ALA A 18 -9.91 12.56 6.14
N LEU A 19 -8.60 12.39 6.34
CA LEU A 19 -7.89 12.78 7.57
C LEU A 19 -7.32 14.21 7.51
N VAL A 20 -6.98 14.69 6.31
CA VAL A 20 -6.48 16.06 6.06
C VAL A 20 -7.49 17.13 6.49
N GLY A 21 -8.79 16.84 6.44
CA GLY A 21 -9.85 17.78 6.84
C GLY A 21 -9.93 18.07 8.34
N LEU A 22 -9.46 17.17 9.21
CA LEU A 22 -9.60 17.30 10.67
C LEU A 22 -8.33 17.90 11.32
N GLY A 23 -7.15 17.66 10.75
CA GLY A 23 -5.88 18.22 11.25
C GLY A 23 -5.74 19.72 11.03
N LEU A 24 -6.29 20.25 9.93
CA LEU A 24 -6.16 21.67 9.56
C LEU A 24 -6.86 22.64 10.55
N LEU A 25 -7.79 22.14 11.38
CA LEU A 25 -8.52 22.97 12.36
C LEU A 25 -7.71 23.22 13.65
N MET A 26 -6.73 22.38 13.98
CA MET A 26 -5.94 22.51 15.22
C MET A 26 -4.65 23.32 15.04
N ALA A 27 -4.23 23.57 13.79
CA ALA A 27 -2.98 24.27 13.46
C ALA A 27 -2.99 25.80 13.72
N PHE A 28 -4.10 26.39 14.19
CA PHE A 28 -4.23 27.85 14.35
C PHE A 28 -4.08 28.39 15.79
N LEU A 29 -3.84 27.57 16.82
CA LEU A 29 -3.97 28.02 18.22
C LEU A 29 -2.72 28.07 19.12
N GLY A 30 -1.50 27.77 18.67
CA GLY A 30 -0.36 27.79 19.61
C GLY A 30 1.01 28.04 18.98
N ARG A 31 1.37 29.31 18.79
CA ARG A 31 2.72 29.71 18.35
C ARG A 31 3.34 30.66 19.37
N GLU A 32 4.30 30.19 20.16
CA GLU A 32 5.27 31.04 20.86
C GLU A 32 6.71 30.73 20.37
N PRO A 33 7.54 31.75 20.09
CA PRO A 33 8.91 31.57 19.63
C PRO A 33 9.93 31.75 20.78
N GLY A 34 10.84 30.79 20.95
CA GLY A 34 11.97 30.90 21.88
C GLY A 34 13.20 30.16 21.38
N ALA A 35 14.24 30.91 20.98
CA ALA A 35 15.49 30.41 20.45
C ALA A 35 16.52 30.11 21.56
N SER A 36 17.42 29.14 21.33
CA SER A 36 18.80 29.16 21.84
C SER A 36 19.71 28.24 21.00
N ARG A 37 20.85 28.79 20.58
CA ARG A 37 21.92 28.13 19.78
C ARG A 37 22.87 27.32 20.67
N PRO A 38 23.34 26.14 20.25
CA PRO A 38 24.46 25.45 20.89
C PRO A 38 25.83 25.92 20.37
N ILE A 39 26.84 25.81 21.25
CA ILE A 39 28.25 26.14 21.02
C ILE A 39 28.96 24.93 20.39
N ALA A 40 29.74 25.18 19.35
CA ALA A 40 30.51 24.18 18.62
C ALA A 40 31.75 23.72 19.41
N THR A 41 31.91 22.41 19.55
CA THR A 41 33.16 21.75 19.97
C THR A 41 33.75 21.02 18.76
N THR A 42 35.03 21.28 18.47
CA THR A 42 35.79 20.68 17.38
C THR A 42 36.21 19.25 17.74
N PRO A 43 35.85 18.22 16.95
CA PRO A 43 36.22 16.84 17.25
C PRO A 43 37.63 16.48 16.75
N GLU A 44 38.31 15.72 17.61
CA GLU A 44 39.57 15.01 17.41
C GLU A 44 39.40 13.87 16.38
N PRO A 45 40.38 13.57 15.51
CA PRO A 45 40.23 12.56 14.46
C PRO A 45 40.27 11.14 15.04
N THR A 46 39.10 10.55 15.22
CA THR A 46 38.90 9.14 15.60
C THR A 46 39.39 8.19 14.49
N PRO A 47 40.06 7.08 14.81
CA PRO A 47 40.44 6.06 13.82
C PRO A 47 39.21 5.49 13.12
N VAL A 48 39.23 5.48 11.78
CA VAL A 48 38.19 4.92 10.92
C VAL A 48 38.02 3.42 11.21
N SER A 49 36.92 3.08 11.88
CA SER A 49 36.55 1.69 12.11
C SER A 49 36.10 1.08 10.78
N THR A 50 36.81 0.06 10.31
CA THR A 50 36.55 -0.70 9.08
C THR A 50 35.27 -1.58 9.16
N SER A 51 34.33 -1.24 10.06
CA SER A 51 32.98 -1.80 10.15
C SER A 51 31.97 -1.05 9.27
N ASP A 52 32.40 -0.02 8.55
CA ASP A 52 31.60 0.72 7.55
C ASP A 52 31.35 -0.07 6.24
N LEU A 53 31.59 -1.39 6.27
CA LEU A 53 31.33 -2.35 5.18
C LEU A 53 29.97 -3.05 5.28
N ALA A 54 29.09 -2.70 6.21
CA ALA A 54 28.04 -3.62 6.66
C ALA A 54 26.64 -3.43 6.05
N ASP A 55 26.37 -2.34 5.30
CA ASP A 55 25.04 -2.09 4.75
C ASP A 55 25.10 -1.66 3.28
N PRO A 56 24.86 -2.60 2.33
CA PRO A 56 25.03 -2.35 0.91
C PRO A 56 24.00 -1.34 0.39
N ILE A 57 24.43 -0.48 -0.53
CA ILE A 57 23.56 0.49 -1.20
C ILE A 57 22.81 -0.22 -2.33
N VAL A 58 21.49 -0.09 -2.36
CA VAL A 58 20.62 -0.74 -3.36
C VAL A 58 20.17 0.23 -4.46
N ALA A 59 20.15 1.52 -4.16
CA ALA A 59 19.92 2.57 -5.15
C ALA A 59 20.62 3.87 -4.74
N HIS A 60 21.01 4.70 -5.72
CA HIS A 60 21.28 6.12 -5.51
C HIS A 60 20.21 6.94 -6.23
N VAL A 61 19.72 7.99 -5.57
CA VAL A 61 18.75 8.95 -6.12
C VAL A 61 19.35 10.34 -5.98
N ASN A 62 19.79 10.94 -7.09
CA ASN A 62 20.51 12.23 -7.08
C ASN A 62 21.70 12.25 -6.10
N GLY A 63 22.44 11.14 -6.01
CA GLY A 63 23.56 10.97 -5.09
C GLY A 63 23.17 10.62 -3.64
N GLN A 64 21.88 10.61 -3.28
CA GLN A 64 21.40 10.12 -1.98
C GLN A 64 21.30 8.58 -2.00
N PRO A 65 22.00 7.87 -1.11
CA PRO A 65 21.97 6.41 -1.09
C PRO A 65 20.73 5.88 -0.36
N ILE A 66 20.02 4.96 -1.02
CA ILE A 66 19.04 4.08 -0.37
C ILE A 66 19.78 2.80 0.02
N ARG A 67 19.89 2.56 1.32
CA ARG A 67 20.59 1.39 1.86
C ARG A 67 19.69 0.17 1.97
N ARG A 68 20.27 -1.03 1.92
CA ARG A 68 19.55 -2.32 2.01
C ARG A 68 18.80 -2.43 3.33
N SER A 69 19.39 -2.01 4.44
CA SER A 69 18.73 -2.06 5.75
C SER A 69 17.41 -1.28 5.75
N ALA A 70 17.44 -0.01 5.31
CA ALA A 70 16.28 0.86 5.20
C ALA A 70 15.20 0.26 4.28
N TRP A 71 15.61 -0.28 3.12
CA TRP A 71 14.68 -0.97 2.23
C TRP A 71 14.03 -2.20 2.88
N SER A 72 14.83 -3.05 3.54
CA SER A 72 14.30 -4.25 4.21
C SER A 72 13.36 -3.90 5.37
N GLN A 73 13.68 -2.86 6.14
CA GLN A 73 12.86 -2.39 7.25
C GLN A 73 11.54 -1.83 6.75
N ALA A 74 11.56 -1.00 5.70
CA ALA A 74 10.36 -0.49 5.07
C ALA A 74 9.48 -1.62 4.52
N HIS A 75 10.10 -2.62 3.90
CA HIS A 75 9.37 -3.76 3.34
C HIS A 75 8.73 -4.64 4.42
N LEU A 76 9.45 -4.93 5.52
CA LEU A 76 8.91 -5.64 6.67
C LEU A 76 7.76 -4.87 7.32
N LEU A 77 7.93 -3.56 7.49
CA LEU A 77 6.88 -2.74 8.06
C LEU A 77 5.64 -2.76 7.17
N ASP A 78 5.80 -2.60 5.85
CA ASP A 78 4.69 -2.69 4.91
C ASP A 78 3.95 -4.03 5.04
N GLN A 79 4.67 -5.15 5.18
CA GLN A 79 4.05 -6.45 5.37
C GLN A 79 3.23 -6.52 6.66
N VAL A 80 3.75 -5.97 7.77
CA VAL A 80 3.03 -5.90 9.04
C VAL A 80 1.77 -5.05 8.90
N MET A 81 1.88 -3.83 8.36
CA MET A 81 0.73 -2.92 8.26
C MET A 81 -0.35 -3.47 7.32
N ASN A 82 0.05 -4.04 6.18
CA ASN A 82 -0.91 -4.63 5.23
C ASN A 82 -1.59 -5.87 5.82
N ARG A 83 -0.88 -6.69 6.61
CA ARG A 83 -1.50 -7.81 7.33
C ARG A 83 -2.55 -7.34 8.32
N ILE A 84 -2.23 -6.35 9.14
CA ILE A 84 -3.17 -5.75 10.11
C ILE A 84 -4.40 -5.20 9.37
N ALA A 85 -4.19 -4.54 8.23
CA ALA A 85 -5.25 -3.98 7.40
C ALA A 85 -6.02 -5.00 6.54
N GLY A 86 -5.65 -6.29 6.56
CA GLY A 86 -6.23 -7.32 5.69
C GLY A 86 -5.98 -7.10 4.18
N GLN A 87 -4.92 -6.36 3.82
CA GLN A 87 -4.52 -6.06 2.46
C GLN A 87 -3.36 -6.97 2.00
N PRO A 88 -3.20 -7.21 0.69
CA PRO A 88 -2.01 -7.88 0.18
C PRO A 88 -0.77 -7.00 0.42
N PRO A 89 0.34 -7.55 0.94
CA PRO A 89 1.56 -6.77 1.13
C PRO A 89 2.18 -6.39 -0.24
N PRO A 90 2.82 -5.21 -0.34
CA PRO A 90 3.54 -4.83 -1.54
C PRO A 90 4.74 -5.77 -1.76
N THR A 91 5.17 -5.89 -3.00
CA THR A 91 6.42 -6.58 -3.35
C THR A 91 7.63 -5.75 -2.95
N ALA A 92 8.78 -6.40 -2.81
CA ALA A 92 10.06 -5.73 -2.51
C ALA A 92 10.37 -4.60 -3.51
N ASP A 93 10.17 -4.85 -4.80
CA ASP A 93 10.41 -3.87 -5.86
C ASP A 93 9.46 -2.68 -5.77
N GLU A 94 8.19 -2.89 -5.41
CA GLU A 94 7.23 -1.82 -5.17
C GLU A 94 7.63 -0.95 -3.97
N THR A 95 8.06 -1.56 -2.87
CA THR A 95 8.61 -0.82 -1.72
C THR A 95 9.83 0.00 -2.13
N LEU A 96 10.77 -0.55 -2.92
CA LEU A 96 11.93 0.21 -3.39
C LEU A 96 11.53 1.39 -4.27
N GLN A 97 10.60 1.20 -5.20
CA GLN A 97 10.09 2.27 -6.04
C GLN A 97 9.40 3.37 -5.21
N ARG A 98 8.68 2.99 -4.15
CA ARG A 98 8.11 3.96 -3.21
C ARG A 98 9.21 4.78 -2.54
N LEU A 99 10.25 4.15 -1.99
CA LEU A 99 11.37 4.85 -1.34
C LEU A 99 12.11 5.80 -2.29
N ILE A 100 12.28 5.42 -3.57
CA ILE A 100 12.85 6.30 -4.60
C ILE A 100 11.97 7.53 -4.81
N ASN A 101 10.65 7.35 -4.90
CA ASN A 101 9.71 8.47 -5.08
C ASN A 101 9.68 9.40 -3.86
N GLU A 102 9.71 8.84 -2.65
CA GLU A 102 9.78 9.59 -1.39
C GLU A 102 11.06 10.42 -1.32
N ALA A 103 12.21 9.84 -1.70
CA ALA A 103 13.48 10.57 -1.76
C ALA A 103 13.43 11.75 -2.74
N LEU A 104 12.92 11.55 -3.95
CA LEU A 104 12.75 12.62 -4.95
C LEU A 104 11.83 13.74 -4.43
N LEU A 105 10.73 13.35 -3.78
CA LEU A 105 9.77 14.30 -3.25
C LEU A 105 10.36 15.13 -2.10
N LEU A 106 10.98 14.49 -1.12
CA LEU A 106 11.55 15.15 0.06
C LEU A 106 12.74 16.04 -0.31
N GLU A 107 13.49 15.70 -1.35
CA GLU A 107 14.56 16.55 -1.88
C GLU A 107 14.01 17.84 -2.49
N ALA A 108 12.97 17.74 -3.32
CA ALA A 108 12.41 18.90 -4.01
C ALA A 108 11.51 19.75 -3.09
N PHE A 109 10.84 19.12 -2.13
CA PHE A 109 9.90 19.74 -1.20
C PHE A 109 10.25 19.35 0.23
N PRO A 110 11.34 19.88 0.81
CA PRO A 110 11.71 19.55 2.18
C PRO A 110 10.59 19.95 3.16
N PRO A 111 10.27 19.09 4.15
CA PRO A 111 9.24 19.41 5.13
C PRO A 111 9.63 20.67 5.92
N PRO A 112 8.68 21.57 6.22
CA PRO A 112 8.96 22.84 6.89
C PRO A 112 9.48 22.67 8.32
N ARG A 113 9.19 21.54 8.96
CA ARG A 113 9.59 21.21 10.33
C ARG A 113 9.70 19.69 10.52
N GLU A 114 10.31 19.30 11.62
CA GLU A 114 10.27 17.92 12.07
C GLU A 114 8.96 17.65 12.84
N PRO A 115 8.27 16.52 12.58
CA PRO A 115 7.09 16.11 13.34
C PRO A 115 7.42 15.97 14.84
N GLN A 116 6.50 16.41 15.70
CA GLN A 116 6.67 16.31 17.15
C GLN A 116 6.21 14.94 17.66
N ARG A 117 6.67 14.53 18.84
CA ARG A 117 6.28 13.23 19.44
C ARG A 117 4.76 13.09 19.57
N GLU A 118 4.09 14.15 20.01
CA GLU A 118 2.64 14.14 20.19
C GLU A 118 1.89 13.93 18.87
N GLU A 119 2.43 14.46 17.77
CA GLU A 119 1.88 14.29 16.42
C GLU A 119 2.09 12.86 15.90
N ILE A 120 3.26 12.29 16.16
CA ILE A 120 3.57 10.88 15.83
C ILE A 120 2.60 9.94 16.55
N GLU A 121 2.40 10.11 17.86
CA GLU A 121 1.47 9.27 18.64
C GLU A 121 0.00 9.47 18.22
N ALA A 122 -0.40 10.70 17.90
CA ALA A 122 -1.72 10.97 17.36
C ALA A 122 -1.95 10.26 16.02
N GLN A 123 -0.93 10.26 15.15
CA GLN A 123 -0.98 9.57 13.87
C GLN A 123 -1.03 8.04 14.04
N ILE A 124 -0.28 7.47 14.98
CA ILE A 124 -0.36 6.04 15.33
C ILE A 124 -1.76 5.70 15.82
N THR A 125 -2.30 6.47 16.77
CA THR A 125 -3.66 6.28 17.30
C THR A 125 -4.72 6.36 16.19
N ALA A 126 -4.56 7.29 15.24
CA ALA A 126 -5.49 7.41 14.10
C ALA A 126 -5.47 6.17 13.20
N LEU A 127 -4.28 5.60 12.95
CA LEU A 127 -4.10 4.39 12.16
C LEU A 127 -4.70 3.16 12.85
N GLU A 128 -4.45 2.98 14.15
CA GLU A 128 -5.04 1.93 14.98
C GLU A 128 -6.56 1.94 14.94
N ASN A 129 -7.16 3.12 15.13
CA ASN A 129 -8.61 3.31 15.04
C ASN A 129 -9.15 2.98 13.64
N ALA A 130 -8.41 3.33 12.57
CA ALA A 130 -8.82 3.04 11.20
C ALA A 130 -8.82 1.53 10.89
N TRP A 131 -7.93 0.77 11.51
CA TRP A 131 -7.88 -0.69 11.37
C TRP A 131 -8.75 -1.43 12.40
N GLY A 132 -9.26 -0.74 13.41
CA GLY A 132 -10.03 -1.34 14.50
C GLY A 132 -9.17 -2.25 15.38
N VAL A 133 -7.90 -1.90 15.57
CA VAL A 133 -6.95 -2.62 16.44
C VAL A 133 -6.45 -1.71 17.55
N ASP A 134 -5.94 -2.32 18.63
CA ASP A 134 -5.28 -1.61 19.73
C ASP A 134 -3.74 -1.62 19.61
N ASP A 135 -3.09 -0.78 20.41
CA ASP A 135 -1.63 -0.67 20.47
C ASP A 135 -0.95 -2.00 20.82
N ASP A 136 -1.57 -2.81 21.69
CA ASP A 136 -1.06 -4.13 22.07
C ASP A 136 -0.98 -5.06 20.84
N THR A 137 -1.99 -5.03 19.97
CA THR A 137 -2.03 -5.78 18.71
C THR A 137 -0.93 -5.31 17.75
N VAL A 138 -0.76 -4.00 17.59
CA VAL A 138 0.31 -3.43 16.75
C VAL A 138 1.68 -3.81 17.30
N SER A 139 1.91 -3.63 18.59
CA SER A 139 3.15 -3.97 19.29
C SER A 139 3.49 -5.45 19.17
N ALA A 140 2.49 -6.34 19.29
CA ALA A 140 2.68 -7.77 19.09
C ALA A 140 3.07 -8.12 17.64
N ALA A 141 2.42 -7.48 16.66
CA ALA A 141 2.70 -7.71 15.24
C ALA A 141 4.08 -7.18 14.82
N LEU A 142 4.51 -6.03 15.35
CA LEU A 142 5.87 -5.51 15.15
C LEU A 142 6.90 -6.48 15.72
N LYS A 143 6.68 -6.97 16.95
CA LYS A 143 7.57 -7.93 17.60
C LYS A 143 7.69 -9.25 16.83
N ASP A 144 6.58 -9.78 16.30
CA ASP A 144 6.56 -10.98 15.45
C ASP A 144 7.45 -10.81 14.21
N ALA A 145 7.43 -9.62 13.61
CA ALA A 145 8.28 -9.24 12.48
C ALA A 145 9.70 -8.79 12.87
N GLN A 146 10.09 -8.89 14.14
CA GLN A 146 11.37 -8.42 14.69
C GLN A 146 11.60 -6.90 14.51
N LEU A 147 10.52 -6.13 14.40
CA LEU A 147 10.56 -4.68 14.36
C LEU A 147 10.40 -4.10 15.76
N THR A 148 10.96 -2.90 15.97
CA THR A 148 10.84 -2.16 17.23
C THR A 148 9.80 -1.06 17.12
N ARG A 149 9.27 -0.63 18.27
CA ARG A 149 8.38 0.55 18.33
C ARG A 149 9.07 1.80 17.77
N THR A 150 10.36 2.00 18.05
CA THR A 150 11.14 3.12 17.51
C THR A 150 11.24 3.08 15.98
N ALA A 151 11.44 1.90 15.38
CA ALA A 151 11.45 1.75 13.92
C ALA A 151 10.09 2.11 13.30
N PHE A 152 8.99 1.79 13.99
CA PHE A 152 7.65 2.17 13.59
C PHE A 152 7.42 3.69 13.71
N GLU A 153 7.76 4.31 14.83
CA GLU A 153 7.68 5.76 15.03
C GLU A 153 8.50 6.55 13.98
N GLN A 154 9.69 6.07 13.62
CA GLN A 154 10.50 6.66 12.55
C GLN A 154 9.80 6.59 11.20
N ALA A 155 9.16 5.46 10.88
CA ALA A 155 8.39 5.34 9.65
C ALA A 155 7.16 6.26 9.65
N ILE A 156 6.48 6.42 10.79
CA ILE A 156 5.37 7.37 10.92
C ILE A 156 5.87 8.81 10.76
N THR A 157 7.02 9.15 11.34
CA THR A 157 7.67 10.45 11.16
C THR A 157 7.93 10.73 9.67
N HIS A 158 8.51 9.76 8.97
CA HIS A 158 8.78 9.86 7.54
C HIS A 158 7.48 10.02 6.73
N LEU A 159 6.44 9.26 7.07
CA LEU A 159 5.13 9.34 6.44
C LEU A 159 4.51 10.74 6.59
N ILE A 160 4.59 11.35 7.77
CA ILE A 160 4.10 12.72 8.00
C ILE A 160 4.87 13.72 7.13
N GLN A 161 6.21 13.60 7.07
CA GLN A 161 7.03 14.47 6.22
C GLN A 161 6.65 14.35 4.74
N VAL A 162 6.47 13.13 4.23
CA VAL A 162 6.04 12.87 2.86
C VAL A 162 4.66 13.50 2.58
N GLN A 163 3.73 13.45 3.54
CA GLN A 163 2.43 14.12 3.42
C GLN A 163 2.57 15.64 3.32
N GLU A 164 3.34 16.27 4.21
CA GLU A 164 3.60 17.72 4.16
C GLU A 164 4.26 18.13 2.83
N SER A 165 5.19 17.33 2.31
CA SER A 165 5.83 17.55 1.01
C SER A 165 4.87 17.40 -0.16
N LEU A 166 3.94 16.44 -0.12
CA LEU A 166 2.89 16.28 -1.13
C LEU A 166 1.92 17.46 -1.11
N GLU A 167 1.54 17.95 0.06
CA GLU A 167 0.70 19.14 0.21
C GLU A 167 1.41 20.38 -0.35
N ALA A 168 2.70 20.55 -0.08
CA ALA A 168 3.50 21.63 -0.63
C ALA A 168 3.59 21.56 -2.18
N LEU A 169 3.76 20.36 -2.74
CA LEU A 169 3.73 20.12 -4.19
C LEU A 169 2.37 20.50 -4.80
N GLN A 170 1.27 20.09 -4.15
CA GLN A 170 -0.09 20.42 -4.61
C GLN A 170 -0.40 21.91 -4.51
N ALA A 171 0.08 22.59 -3.46
CA ALA A 171 -0.06 24.04 -3.30
C ALA A 171 0.65 24.83 -4.42
N GLN A 172 1.65 24.23 -5.08
CA GLN A 172 2.30 24.78 -6.28
C GLN A 172 1.55 24.45 -7.59
N GLY A 173 0.41 23.77 -7.52
CA GLY A 173 -0.43 23.43 -8.66
C GLY A 173 0.06 22.24 -9.47
N HIS A 174 0.98 21.43 -8.92
CA HIS A 174 1.50 20.24 -9.59
C HIS A 174 0.68 18.99 -9.21
N ALA A 175 0.33 18.18 -10.20
CA ALA A 175 -0.20 16.85 -9.98
C ALA A 175 0.94 15.89 -9.58
N ALA A 176 0.82 15.22 -8.43
CA ALA A 176 1.88 14.39 -7.86
C ALA A 176 2.42 13.33 -8.83
N THR A 177 1.53 12.59 -9.51
CA THR A 177 1.93 11.54 -10.46
C THR A 177 2.71 12.09 -11.64
N THR A 178 2.21 13.14 -12.30
CA THR A 178 2.89 13.78 -13.45
C THR A 178 4.23 14.37 -13.04
N TRP A 179 4.29 14.98 -11.86
CA TRP A 179 5.51 15.55 -11.33
C TRP A 179 6.54 14.46 -11.03
N LEU A 180 6.17 13.39 -10.33
CA LEU A 180 7.06 12.27 -10.02
C LEU A 180 7.55 11.55 -11.28
N GLU A 181 6.70 11.35 -12.29
CA GLU A 181 7.12 10.79 -13.58
C GLU A 181 8.17 11.67 -14.27
N THR A 182 7.96 12.98 -14.25
CA THR A 182 8.91 13.96 -14.80
C THR A 182 10.22 13.93 -14.03
N GLN A 183 10.17 13.95 -12.70
CA GLN A 183 11.38 13.89 -11.86
C GLN A 183 12.16 12.60 -12.06
N ARG A 184 11.49 11.44 -12.11
CA ARG A 184 12.15 10.16 -12.38
C ARG A 184 12.83 10.12 -13.74
N ALA A 185 12.31 10.82 -14.73
CA ALA A 185 12.91 10.91 -16.05
C ALA A 185 14.14 11.82 -16.09
N SER A 186 14.23 12.81 -15.20
CA SER A 186 15.37 13.73 -15.10
C SER A 186 16.39 13.37 -14.03
N ALA A 187 16.00 12.59 -13.02
CA ALA A 187 16.85 12.22 -11.90
C ALA A 187 17.87 11.15 -12.27
N GLU A 188 19.03 11.20 -11.63
CA GLU A 188 20.01 10.13 -11.71
C GLU A 188 19.62 9.03 -10.72
N ILE A 189 19.12 7.92 -11.25
CA ILE A 189 18.72 6.74 -10.47
C ILE A 189 19.64 5.57 -10.84
N LEU A 190 20.59 5.26 -9.95
CA LEU A 190 21.53 4.15 -10.14
C LEU A 190 21.12 2.98 -9.26
N LEU A 191 20.60 1.91 -9.87
CA LEU A 191 20.36 0.64 -9.19
C LEU A 191 21.65 -0.19 -9.21
N THR A 192 22.02 -0.77 -8.07
CA THR A 192 23.15 -1.70 -8.00
C THR A 192 22.79 -3.02 -8.69
N GLU A 193 23.72 -3.69 -9.39
CA GLU A 193 23.44 -4.94 -10.12
C GLU A 193 22.85 -6.04 -9.23
N ASP A 194 23.19 -6.03 -7.94
CA ASP A 194 22.71 -6.98 -6.96
C ASP A 194 21.27 -6.72 -6.47
N THR A 195 20.60 -5.64 -6.89
CA THR A 195 19.29 -5.27 -6.32
C THR A 195 18.24 -6.36 -6.57
N GLN A 196 18.22 -7.02 -7.73
CA GLN A 196 17.26 -8.13 -7.97
C GLN A 196 17.56 -9.37 -7.12
N ALA A 197 18.83 -9.75 -6.99
CA ALA A 197 19.23 -10.83 -6.10
C ALA A 197 18.94 -10.48 -4.63
N SER A 198 19.05 -9.20 -4.27
CA SER A 198 18.72 -8.66 -2.94
C SER A 198 17.22 -8.73 -2.65
N ALA A 199 16.37 -8.41 -3.63
CA ALA A 199 14.91 -8.46 -3.49
C ALA A 199 14.43 -9.86 -3.09
N ALA A 200 14.98 -10.90 -3.73
CA ALA A 200 14.66 -12.30 -3.45
C ALA A 200 15.12 -12.77 -2.06
N GLN A 201 16.04 -12.04 -1.43
CA GLN A 201 16.57 -12.35 -0.10
C GLN A 201 15.88 -11.57 1.03
N LEU A 202 14.96 -10.66 0.71
CA LEU A 202 14.27 -9.92 1.75
C LEU A 202 13.40 -10.87 2.59
N PRO A 203 13.38 -10.69 3.92
CA PRO A 203 12.54 -11.49 4.79
C PRO A 203 11.07 -11.29 4.42
N ILE A 204 10.36 -12.42 4.29
CA ILE A 204 8.92 -12.45 4.10
C ILE A 204 8.34 -12.94 5.42
N VAL A 205 7.53 -12.11 6.08
CA VAL A 205 6.81 -12.53 7.27
C VAL A 205 5.72 -13.51 6.81
N GLN A 206 5.95 -14.79 7.07
CA GLN A 206 5.04 -15.86 6.67
C GLN A 206 3.66 -15.63 7.32
N PRO A 207 2.55 -15.79 6.58
CA PRO A 207 1.24 -15.84 7.19
C PRO A 207 1.22 -16.94 8.26
N PRO A 208 0.54 -16.74 9.40
CA PRO A 208 0.35 -17.83 10.35
C PRO A 208 -0.24 -19.00 9.58
N ALA A 209 0.39 -20.18 9.71
CA ALA A 209 -0.07 -21.39 9.05
C ALA A 209 -1.56 -21.53 9.33
N GLN A 210 -2.39 -21.33 8.30
CA GLN A 210 -3.82 -21.57 8.43
C GLN A 210 -3.95 -23.03 8.82
N THR A 211 -4.28 -23.29 10.08
CA THR A 211 -4.68 -24.62 10.52
C THR A 211 -5.82 -25.00 9.60
N GLN A 212 -5.52 -25.85 8.61
CA GLN A 212 -6.51 -26.43 7.73
C GLN A 212 -7.58 -26.97 8.65
N SER A 213 -8.74 -26.31 8.65
CA SER A 213 -9.87 -26.78 9.43
C SER A 213 -10.16 -28.17 8.89
N THR A 214 -9.85 -29.19 9.69
CA THR A 214 -10.29 -30.55 9.44
C THR A 214 -11.76 -30.46 9.06
N PRO A 215 -12.19 -31.03 7.92
CA PRO A 215 -13.56 -30.88 7.45
C PRO A 215 -14.51 -31.21 8.62
N PRO A 216 -15.47 -30.33 8.94
CA PRO A 216 -16.39 -30.59 10.03
C PRO A 216 -17.07 -31.94 9.78
N GLU A 217 -16.96 -32.85 10.76
CA GLU A 217 -17.73 -34.08 10.76
C GLU A 217 -19.19 -33.70 10.49
N THR A 218 -19.78 -34.33 9.47
CA THR A 218 -21.15 -34.06 9.03
C THR A 218 -22.10 -34.20 10.22
N PRO A 219 -22.80 -33.14 10.65
CA PRO A 219 -23.80 -33.29 11.70
C PRO A 219 -24.93 -34.17 11.17
N VAL A 220 -25.21 -35.25 11.88
CA VAL A 220 -26.39 -36.10 11.67
C VAL A 220 -27.64 -35.21 11.82
N ASN A 221 -28.34 -34.99 10.70
CA ASN A 221 -29.63 -34.29 10.67
C ASN A 221 -30.64 -35.00 11.58
N THR A 222 -30.94 -34.40 12.72
CA THR A 222 -32.15 -34.73 13.50
C THR A 222 -33.30 -33.87 12.98
N PRO A 223 -34.42 -34.44 12.51
CA PRO A 223 -35.53 -33.68 11.96
C PRO A 223 -36.23 -32.85 13.05
N PRO A 224 -36.64 -31.60 12.75
CA PRO A 224 -37.39 -30.75 13.68
C PRO A 224 -38.84 -31.22 13.86
N PRO A 225 -39.46 -31.02 15.04
CA PRO A 225 -40.89 -31.24 15.23
C PRO A 225 -41.72 -30.20 14.46
N SER A 226 -42.78 -30.70 13.82
CA SER A 226 -43.74 -29.98 13.00
C SER A 226 -44.44 -28.84 13.78
N PRO A 227 -44.44 -27.58 13.29
CA PRO A 227 -45.23 -26.51 13.90
C PRO A 227 -46.72 -26.63 13.56
N SER A 228 -47.55 -26.40 14.57
CA SER A 228 -49.01 -26.35 14.49
C SER A 228 -49.49 -25.01 13.88
N PRO A 229 -50.51 -25.00 13.01
CA PRO A 229 -50.99 -23.79 12.35
C PRO A 229 -51.82 -22.90 13.30
N ALA A 230 -51.56 -21.59 13.26
CA ALA A 230 -52.34 -20.54 13.92
C ALA A 230 -53.28 -19.82 12.90
N PRO A 231 -54.42 -19.25 13.36
CA PRO A 231 -55.49 -18.74 12.49
C PRO A 231 -55.19 -17.38 11.84
N PRO A 232 -55.91 -17.02 10.75
CA PRO A 232 -55.63 -15.85 9.91
C PRO A 232 -56.06 -14.54 10.58
N THR A 233 -55.20 -13.53 10.54
CA THR A 233 -55.54 -12.13 10.86
C THR A 233 -55.66 -11.31 9.58
N VAL A 234 -56.71 -10.49 9.55
CA VAL A 234 -57.29 -9.76 8.42
C VAL A 234 -56.31 -8.77 7.77
N ALA A 235 -56.23 -8.82 6.44
CA ALA A 235 -55.49 -7.89 5.60
C ALA A 235 -56.27 -6.59 5.38
N THR A 236 -55.63 -5.45 5.68
CA THR A 236 -56.07 -4.14 5.18
C THR A 236 -55.45 -3.92 3.80
N ALA A 237 -56.31 -3.77 2.80
CA ALA A 237 -55.94 -3.50 1.42
C ALA A 237 -55.38 -2.09 1.26
N VAL A 238 -54.19 -1.98 0.66
CA VAL A 238 -53.69 -0.78 -0.02
C VAL A 238 -53.42 -1.15 -1.47
N SER A 239 -54.01 -0.39 -2.39
CA SER A 239 -53.99 -0.65 -3.82
C SER A 239 -52.59 -0.50 -4.43
N PRO A 240 -52.28 -1.28 -5.48
CA PRO A 240 -50.98 -1.31 -6.15
C PRO A 240 -50.96 -0.42 -7.39
N THR A 241 -49.87 0.31 -7.62
CA THR A 241 -49.41 0.64 -8.98
C THR A 241 -47.90 0.79 -8.97
N ASP A 242 -47.18 -0.30 -9.24
CA ASP A 242 -45.88 -0.20 -9.91
C ASP A 242 -45.67 -1.49 -10.71
N PRO A 243 -45.43 -1.42 -12.03
CA PRO A 243 -45.28 -2.62 -12.84
C PRO A 243 -43.98 -3.33 -12.46
N ALA A 244 -44.11 -4.56 -11.97
CA ALA A 244 -43.02 -5.47 -11.73
C ALA A 244 -42.17 -5.62 -13.02
N PRO A 245 -40.85 -5.42 -12.97
CA PRO A 245 -39.96 -5.74 -14.08
C PRO A 245 -40.11 -7.22 -14.42
N ALA A 246 -40.32 -7.51 -15.70
CA ALA A 246 -40.36 -8.88 -16.19
C ALA A 246 -39.07 -9.62 -15.80
N PRO A 247 -39.15 -10.90 -15.39
CA PRO A 247 -37.97 -11.72 -15.15
C PRO A 247 -37.15 -11.79 -16.43
N GLN A 248 -35.97 -11.18 -16.40
CA GLN A 248 -35.02 -11.25 -17.51
C GLN A 248 -34.48 -12.69 -17.57
N THR A 249 -34.76 -13.36 -18.68
CA THR A 249 -34.12 -14.63 -19.05
C THR A 249 -32.61 -14.47 -18.90
N PRO A 250 -31.90 -15.37 -18.20
CA PRO A 250 -30.44 -15.32 -18.10
C PRO A 250 -29.86 -15.25 -19.51
N ALA A 251 -29.16 -14.16 -19.82
CA ALA A 251 -28.49 -14.01 -21.09
C ALA A 251 -27.56 -15.21 -21.27
N LEU A 252 -27.77 -15.95 -22.36
CA LEU A 252 -26.88 -17.01 -22.81
C LEU A 252 -25.47 -16.43 -22.82
N LEU A 253 -24.54 -17.01 -22.04
CA LEU A 253 -23.15 -16.55 -22.00
C LEU A 253 -22.58 -16.69 -23.41
N GLU A 254 -22.47 -15.55 -24.10
CA GLU A 254 -21.91 -15.49 -25.44
C GLU A 254 -20.41 -15.74 -25.33
N ILE A 255 -19.97 -16.91 -25.82
CA ILE A 255 -18.56 -17.29 -25.84
C ILE A 255 -17.85 -16.34 -26.81
N ALA A 256 -16.80 -15.66 -26.34
CA ALA A 256 -16.01 -14.77 -27.18
C ALA A 256 -15.46 -15.52 -28.41
N PRO A 257 -15.56 -14.95 -29.62
CA PRO A 257 -14.99 -15.55 -30.82
C PRO A 257 -13.48 -15.80 -30.68
N ASP A 258 -12.99 -16.89 -31.27
CA ASP A 258 -11.54 -17.13 -31.36
C ASP A 258 -10.87 -16.01 -32.17
N PHE A 259 -9.67 -15.62 -31.76
CA PHE A 259 -8.92 -14.56 -32.43
C PHE A 259 -7.43 -14.89 -32.48
N SER A 260 -6.74 -14.28 -33.45
CA SER A 260 -5.29 -14.38 -33.60
C SER A 260 -4.65 -12.99 -33.53
N LEU A 261 -3.63 -12.83 -32.68
CA LEU A 261 -2.88 -11.58 -32.53
C LEU A 261 -1.45 -11.77 -33.05
N PRO A 262 -0.93 -10.87 -33.90
CA PRO A 262 0.49 -10.90 -34.27
C PRO A 262 1.34 -10.56 -33.03
N GLN A 263 2.41 -11.32 -32.79
CA GLN A 263 3.35 -11.01 -31.71
C GLN A 263 4.35 -9.96 -32.17
N ALA A 264 4.54 -8.92 -31.36
CA ALA A 264 5.47 -7.83 -31.69
C ALA A 264 6.91 -8.37 -31.80
N GLY A 265 7.55 -8.13 -32.96
CA GLY A 265 8.95 -8.52 -33.19
C GLY A 265 9.16 -9.97 -33.63
N SER A 266 8.10 -10.70 -33.99
CA SER A 266 8.21 -12.04 -34.57
C SER A 266 7.20 -12.26 -35.69
N ASP A 267 7.47 -13.19 -36.59
CA ASP A 267 6.52 -13.63 -37.63
C ASP A 267 5.44 -14.59 -37.07
N ASN A 268 5.45 -14.85 -35.76
CA ASN A 268 4.51 -15.74 -35.11
C ASN A 268 3.22 -15.01 -34.69
N SER A 269 2.11 -15.72 -34.76
CA SER A 269 0.81 -15.29 -34.23
C SER A 269 0.44 -16.05 -32.97
N PHE A 270 -0.16 -15.35 -32.01
CA PHE A 270 -0.83 -15.93 -30.86
C PHE A 270 -2.27 -16.31 -31.25
N ASN A 271 -2.67 -17.56 -31.06
CA ASN A 271 -4.05 -18.04 -31.29
C ASN A 271 -4.68 -18.46 -29.94
N LEU A 272 -5.85 -17.90 -29.61
CA LEU A 272 -6.48 -18.08 -28.30
C LEU A 272 -6.91 -19.54 -28.08
N ALA A 273 -7.53 -20.19 -29.07
CA ALA A 273 -7.93 -21.61 -28.96
C ALA A 273 -6.74 -22.54 -28.66
N THR A 274 -5.59 -22.28 -29.29
CA THR A 274 -4.36 -23.05 -29.03
C THR A 274 -3.89 -22.86 -27.59
N GLN A 275 -3.87 -21.62 -27.08
CA GLN A 275 -3.43 -21.35 -25.71
C GLN A 275 -4.39 -21.93 -24.66
N LEU A 276 -5.70 -21.87 -24.89
CA LEU A 276 -6.71 -22.44 -24.00
C LEU A 276 -6.60 -23.97 -23.88
N SER A 277 -6.08 -24.65 -24.91
CA SER A 277 -5.81 -26.10 -24.84
C SER A 277 -4.68 -26.48 -23.88
N THR A 278 -3.82 -25.51 -23.52
CA THR A 278 -2.69 -25.70 -22.61
C THR A 278 -3.04 -25.37 -21.16
N GLY A 279 -4.09 -24.56 -20.92
CA GLY A 279 -4.56 -24.20 -19.59
C GLY A 279 -5.36 -22.90 -19.55
N PRO A 280 -5.70 -22.40 -18.35
CA PRO A 280 -6.40 -21.13 -18.18
C PRO A 280 -5.58 -19.95 -18.73
N VAL A 281 -6.23 -19.03 -19.44
CA VAL A 281 -5.58 -17.87 -20.05
C VAL A 281 -6.24 -16.58 -19.56
N VAL A 282 -5.43 -15.62 -19.14
CA VAL A 282 -5.87 -14.26 -18.80
C VAL A 282 -5.38 -13.31 -19.88
N LEU A 283 -6.31 -12.65 -20.56
CA LEU A 283 -6.03 -11.66 -21.60
C LEU A 283 -6.01 -10.25 -21.01
N ILE A 284 -4.99 -9.45 -21.32
CA ILE A 284 -4.85 -8.08 -20.84
C ILE A 284 -4.61 -7.16 -22.04
N PHE A 285 -5.52 -6.20 -22.26
CA PHE A 285 -5.46 -5.25 -23.38
C PHE A 285 -4.92 -3.88 -22.91
N PHE A 286 -4.09 -3.23 -23.74
CA PHE A 286 -3.60 -1.86 -23.50
C PHE A 286 -4.05 -0.93 -24.61
N GLN A 287 -4.70 0.18 -24.26
CA GLN A 287 -5.02 1.24 -25.19
C GLN A 287 -3.87 2.26 -25.21
N ARG A 288 -3.32 2.56 -26.39
CA ARG A 288 -2.39 3.68 -26.57
C ARG A 288 -3.20 4.96 -26.71
N CYS A 289 -3.05 5.89 -25.77
CA CYS A 289 -3.49 7.27 -25.96
C CYS A 289 -2.44 7.95 -26.86
N GLY A 290 -2.88 8.42 -28.02
CA GLY A 290 -2.12 9.31 -28.90
C GLY A 290 -2.48 10.76 -28.63
#